data_AF-A0A973KTR1-F1
#
_entry.id   AF-A0A973KTR1-F1
#
_cell.length_a   1.000
_cell.length_b   1.000
_cell.length_c   1.000
_cell.angle_alpha   90.00
_cell.angle_beta   90.00
_cell.angle_gamma   90.00
#
_symmetry.space_group_name_H-M   'P 1'
#
loop_
_entity.id
_entity.type
_entity.pdbx_description
1 polymer ?
#
loop_
_entity_poly.entity_id
_entity_poly.type
_entity_poly.pdbx_seq_one_letter_code
_entity_poly.pdbx_strand_id
1 'polypeptide(L)'
;MGIGDRVREWPVYRQLTGTDRTGRGSAAKSSYTEGLRPRTDSAERVVQSVCPYCAVGCGQQVYVRDGKVVQIEGDPASPVSRGRLCPKGSATLQLTTGPAREHQVLYRRPHGTDWEPLDLDTAMDMV
;
A
#
# COMPACT_ATOMS: atom_id res chain seq x y z
N MET A 1 -1.57 -31.91 17.67
CA MET A 1 -0.16 -31.77 17.25
C MET A 1 0.66 -32.75 18.06
N GLY A 2 1.07 -33.86 17.45
CA GLY A 2 1.84 -34.90 18.12
C GLY A 2 3.32 -34.49 18.28
N ILE A 3 4.05 -35.19 19.14
CA ILE A 3 5.51 -35.00 19.30
C ILE A 3 6.24 -35.18 17.95
N GLY A 4 5.77 -36.11 17.11
CA GLY A 4 6.33 -36.35 15.78
C GLY A 4 6.22 -35.16 14.81
N ASP A 5 5.11 -34.41 14.87
CA ASP A 5 4.92 -33.22 14.03
C ASP A 5 5.93 -32.13 14.42
N ARG A 6 6.12 -31.91 15.73
CA ARG A 6 7.10 -30.93 16.25
C ARG A 6 8.53 -31.26 15.84
N VAL A 7 8.91 -32.55 15.81
CA VAL A 7 10.24 -32.97 15.38
C VAL A 7 10.44 -32.70 13.87
N ARG A 8 9.43 -32.99 13.04
CA ARG A 8 9.47 -32.70 11.60
C ARG A 8 9.46 -31.21 11.29
N GLU A 9 8.89 -30.39 12.18
CA GLU A 9 8.91 -28.94 12.06
C GLU A 9 10.23 -28.30 12.53
N TRP A 10 11.08 -29.05 13.23
CA TRP A 10 12.29 -28.50 13.80
C TRP A 10 13.33 -28.15 12.71
N PRO A 11 13.84 -26.91 12.65
CA PRO A 11 14.74 -26.49 11.57
C PRO A 11 16.00 -27.34 11.44
N VAL A 12 16.58 -27.79 12.56
CA VAL A 12 17.78 -28.65 12.56
C VAL A 12 17.49 -30.00 11.90
N TYR A 13 16.36 -30.63 12.24
CA TYR A 13 15.95 -31.89 11.62
C TYR A 13 15.73 -31.72 10.11
N ARG A 14 15.07 -30.64 9.68
CA ARG A 14 14.86 -30.32 8.27
C ARG A 14 16.15 -30.04 7.50
N GLN A 15 17.14 -29.41 8.14
CA GLN A 15 18.46 -29.18 7.52
C GLN A 15 19.24 -30.48 7.33
N LEU A 16 19.16 -31.41 8.30
CA LEU A 16 19.85 -32.69 8.25
C LEU A 16 19.21 -33.68 7.26
N THR A 17 17.88 -33.66 7.16
CA THR A 17 17.11 -34.63 6.36
C THR A 17 16.66 -34.09 5.00
N GLY A 18 16.66 -32.78 4.81
CA GLY A 18 16.19 -32.10 3.59
C GLY A 18 17.30 -31.61 2.66
N THR A 19 16.89 -30.86 1.64
CA THR A 19 17.78 -30.30 0.60
C THR A 19 18.42 -28.97 1.01
N ASP A 20 17.87 -28.27 2.00
CA ASP A 20 18.38 -26.99 2.53
C ASP A 20 19.34 -27.22 3.71
N ARG A 21 20.50 -27.83 3.44
CA ARG A 21 21.53 -28.10 4.46
C ARG A 21 22.13 -26.84 5.08
N THR A 22 22.06 -25.71 4.38
CA THR A 22 22.58 -24.43 4.87
C THR A 22 21.60 -23.69 5.78
N GLY A 23 20.35 -24.14 5.87
CA GLY A 23 19.30 -23.47 6.64
C GLY A 23 18.98 -22.07 6.14
N ARG A 24 19.18 -21.79 4.85
CA ARG A 24 18.96 -20.47 4.24
C ARG A 24 17.71 -20.41 3.36
N GLY A 25 17.00 -21.53 3.23
CA GLY A 25 15.82 -21.70 2.41
C GLY A 25 14.64 -22.24 3.22
N SER A 26 14.01 -23.30 2.73
CA SER A 26 12.76 -23.84 3.31
C SER A 26 12.93 -24.42 4.71
N ALA A 27 14.12 -24.90 5.09
CA ALA A 27 14.31 -25.52 6.41
C ALA A 27 14.20 -24.49 7.54
N ALA A 28 14.48 -23.21 7.27
CA ALA A 28 14.33 -22.10 8.20
C ALA A 28 12.95 -21.41 8.14
N LYS A 29 12.07 -21.80 7.21
CA LYS A 29 10.73 -21.21 7.11
C LYS A 29 9.78 -21.80 8.13
N SER A 30 9.06 -20.92 8.81
CA SER A 30 7.91 -21.30 9.63
C SER A 30 6.65 -21.42 8.77
N SER A 31 5.64 -22.13 9.26
CA SER A 31 4.31 -22.18 8.64
C SER A 31 3.70 -20.78 8.47
N TYR A 32 3.94 -19.89 9.44
CA TYR A 32 3.56 -18.49 9.34
C TYR A 32 4.22 -17.80 8.14
N THR A 33 5.54 -17.92 8.00
CA THR A 33 6.30 -17.29 6.91
C THR A 33 5.92 -17.85 5.54
N GLU A 34 5.63 -19.15 5.43
CA GLU A 34 5.15 -19.77 4.19
C GLU A 34 3.76 -19.26 3.77
N GLY A 35 2.93 -18.91 4.74
CA GLY A 35 1.61 -18.33 4.53
C GLY A 35 1.62 -16.85 4.12
N LEU A 36 2.74 -16.14 4.26
CA LEU A 36 2.82 -14.73 3.88
C LEU A 36 2.61 -14.56 2.36
N ARG A 37 1.80 -13.56 2.01
CA ARG A 37 1.55 -13.14 0.63
C ARG A 37 1.88 -11.66 0.48
N PRO A 38 2.26 -11.20 -0.72
CA PRO A 38 2.43 -9.77 -0.99
C PRO A 38 1.16 -9.01 -0.63
N ARG A 39 1.29 -7.79 -0.10
CA ARG A 39 0.13 -6.92 0.20
C ARG A 39 -0.71 -6.60 -1.05
N THR A 40 -0.08 -6.72 -2.22
CA THR A 40 -0.65 -6.48 -3.54
C THR A 40 -1.32 -7.71 -4.17
N ASP A 41 -1.12 -8.92 -3.63
CA ASP A 41 -1.64 -10.21 -4.16
C ASP A 41 -3.16 -10.23 -4.31
N SER A 42 -3.80 -9.34 -3.56
CA SER A 42 -5.22 -9.30 -3.37
C SER A 42 -5.91 -8.33 -4.36
N ALA A 43 -5.15 -7.54 -5.11
CA ALA A 43 -5.68 -6.56 -6.04
C ALA A 43 -6.27 -7.19 -7.30
N GLU A 44 -7.37 -6.63 -7.81
CA GLU A 44 -8.06 -7.07 -9.03
C GLU A 44 -7.54 -6.34 -10.26
N ARG A 45 -7.06 -5.11 -10.08
CA ARG A 45 -6.45 -4.30 -11.14
C ARG A 45 -5.34 -3.42 -10.61
N VAL A 46 -4.44 -3.05 -11.51
CA VAL A 46 -3.36 -2.09 -11.26
C VAL A 46 -3.49 -0.95 -12.25
N VAL A 47 -3.46 0.30 -11.75
CA VAL A 47 -3.57 1.52 -12.56
C VAL A 47 -2.29 2.33 -12.41
N GLN A 48 -1.71 2.77 -13.53
CA GLN A 48 -0.55 3.65 -13.50
C GLN A 48 -0.95 5.08 -13.16
N SER A 49 -0.14 5.74 -12.34
CA SER A 49 -0.34 7.13 -11.92
C SER A 49 1.01 7.81 -11.66
N VAL A 50 0.97 9.07 -11.24
CA VAL A 50 2.14 9.87 -10.90
C VAL A 50 2.02 10.35 -9.45
N CYS A 51 3.12 10.25 -8.70
CA CYS A 51 3.20 10.74 -7.33
C CYS A 51 2.91 12.25 -7.26
N PRO A 52 1.89 12.70 -6.51
CA PRO A 52 1.45 14.10 -6.53
C PRO A 52 2.26 15.03 -5.60
N TYR A 53 3.26 14.52 -4.89
CA TYR A 53 3.93 15.28 -3.82
C TYR A 53 4.89 16.38 -4.29
N CYS A 54 5.94 16.01 -5.03
CA CYS A 54 6.96 16.96 -5.46
C CYS A 54 7.15 16.89 -6.98
N ALA A 55 7.83 17.89 -7.53
CA ALA A 55 8.02 18.06 -8.97
C ALA A 55 8.83 16.93 -9.65
N VAL A 56 9.36 15.97 -8.91
CA VAL A 56 10.08 14.81 -9.49
C VAL A 56 9.14 13.98 -10.36
N GLY A 57 7.87 13.83 -9.96
CA GLY A 57 6.89 13.07 -10.76
C GLY A 57 7.21 11.59 -10.89
N CYS A 58 7.60 10.94 -9.77
CA CYS A 58 7.82 9.49 -9.76
C CYS A 58 6.58 8.72 -10.24
N GLY A 59 6.75 7.72 -11.11
CA GLY A 59 5.64 6.87 -11.53
C GLY A 59 5.21 5.92 -10.41
N GLN A 60 3.91 5.65 -10.33
CA GLN A 60 3.29 4.80 -9.33
C GLN A 60 2.36 3.77 -9.96
N GLN A 61 2.25 2.61 -9.31
CA GLN A 61 1.24 1.60 -9.56
C GLN A 61 0.24 1.58 -8.40
N VAL A 62 -1.02 1.84 -8.74
CA VAL A 62 -2.15 1.91 -7.80
C VAL A 62 -2.93 0.60 -7.88
N TYR A 63 -2.90 -0.17 -6.80
CA TYR A 63 -3.55 -1.47 -6.68
C TYR A 63 -4.97 -1.29 -6.15
N VAL A 64 -5.95 -1.83 -6.86
CA VAL A 64 -7.39 -1.61 -6.58
C VAL A 64 -8.11 -2.94 -6.41
N ARG A 65 -9.02 -2.99 -5.45
CA ARG A 65 -9.98 -4.08 -5.21
C ARG A 65 -11.31 -3.49 -4.78
N ASP A 66 -12.44 -4.03 -5.23
CA ASP A 66 -13.78 -3.58 -4.83
C ASP A 66 -13.98 -2.06 -5.05
N GLY A 67 -13.37 -1.53 -6.12
CA GLY A 67 -13.36 -0.09 -6.42
C GLY A 67 -12.54 0.79 -5.48
N LYS A 68 -11.83 0.23 -4.49
CA LYS A 68 -11.02 0.98 -3.50
C LYS A 68 -9.52 0.75 -3.70
N VAL A 69 -8.73 1.77 -3.42
CA VAL A 69 -7.26 1.66 -3.43
C VAL A 69 -6.83 0.86 -2.20
N VAL A 70 -6.13 -0.26 -2.40
CA VAL A 70 -5.64 -1.14 -1.32
C VAL A 70 -4.14 -1.02 -1.10
N GLN A 71 -3.38 -0.64 -2.13
CA GLN A 71 -1.95 -0.40 -2.02
C GLN A 71 -1.44 0.52 -3.14
N ILE A 72 -0.33 1.21 -2.90
CA ILE A 72 0.41 1.96 -3.92
C ILE A 72 1.89 1.61 -3.82
N GLU A 73 2.51 1.26 -4.95
CA GLU A 73 3.94 1.00 -5.07
C GLU A 73 4.54 1.84 -6.20
N GLY A 74 5.88 1.92 -6.27
CA GLY A 74 6.54 2.60 -7.37
C GLY A 74 6.41 1.82 -8.67
N ASP A 75 6.24 2.51 -9.80
CA ASP A 75 6.18 1.87 -11.11
C ASP A 75 7.60 1.54 -11.63
N PRO A 76 7.98 0.26 -11.79
CA PRO A 76 9.26 -0.12 -12.36
C PRO A 76 9.49 0.43 -13.77
N ALA A 77 8.41 0.68 -14.53
CA ALA A 77 8.47 1.25 -15.87
C ALA A 77 8.71 2.78 -15.87
N SER A 78 8.65 3.45 -14.70
CA SER A 78 8.87 4.88 -14.63
C SER A 78 10.29 5.25 -15.11
N PRO A 79 10.44 6.14 -16.12
CA PRO A 79 11.76 6.59 -16.57
C PRO A 79 12.48 7.43 -15.51
N VAL A 80 11.71 8.02 -14.58
CA VAL A 80 12.21 8.88 -13.51
C VAL A 80 12.70 8.07 -12.33
N SER A 81 11.89 7.13 -11.83
CA SER A 81 12.16 6.48 -10.53
C SER A 81 12.45 4.98 -10.60
N ARG A 82 12.15 4.31 -11.72
CA ARG A 82 12.37 2.86 -11.94
C ARG A 82 11.89 2.01 -10.75
N GLY A 83 10.68 2.29 -10.27
CA GLY A 83 10.03 1.56 -9.18
C GLY A 83 10.35 2.04 -7.77
N ARG A 84 11.26 3.01 -7.60
CA ARG A 84 11.63 3.53 -6.28
C ARG A 84 10.71 4.67 -5.86
N LEU A 85 10.39 4.73 -4.58
CA LEU A 85 9.69 5.85 -3.96
C LEU A 85 10.43 6.31 -2.71
N CYS A 86 10.36 7.61 -2.43
CA CYS A 86 10.76 8.12 -1.12
C CYS A 86 9.67 7.80 -0.07
N PRO A 87 9.89 8.09 1.23
CA PRO A 87 8.89 7.82 2.26
C PRO A 87 7.55 8.49 2.00
N LYS A 88 7.54 9.71 1.46
CA LYS A 88 6.30 10.41 1.06
C LYS A 88 5.56 9.66 -0.04
N GLY A 89 6.25 9.30 -1.12
CA GLY A 89 5.66 8.55 -2.24
C GLY A 89 5.07 7.21 -1.77
N SER A 90 5.78 6.50 -0.91
CA SER A 90 5.33 5.21 -0.35
C SER A 90 4.11 5.34 0.57
N ALA A 91 3.88 6.53 1.13
CA ALA A 91 2.74 6.83 2.01
C ALA A 91 1.52 7.42 1.27
N THR A 92 1.56 7.55 -0.07
CA THR A 92 0.47 8.14 -0.87
C THR A 92 -0.89 7.45 -0.70
N LEU A 93 -0.94 6.18 -0.26
CA LEU A 93 -2.21 5.52 0.07
C LEU A 93 -3.02 6.33 1.09
N GLN A 94 -2.36 6.85 2.13
CA GLN A 94 -2.99 7.62 3.21
C GLN A 94 -3.51 8.98 2.73
N LEU A 95 -2.94 9.53 1.65
CA LEU A 95 -3.47 10.77 1.05
C LEU A 95 -4.89 10.56 0.51
N THR A 96 -5.18 9.38 -0.01
CA THR A 96 -6.48 9.07 -0.63
C THR A 96 -7.51 8.48 0.34
N THR A 97 -7.04 7.85 1.42
CA THR A 97 -7.85 7.06 2.37
C THR A 97 -7.84 7.60 3.81
N GLY A 98 -7.07 8.66 4.08
CA GLY A 98 -6.90 9.20 5.42
C GLY A 98 -8.20 9.81 5.98
N PRO A 99 -8.43 9.70 7.30
CA PRO A 99 -9.67 10.17 7.93
C PRO A 99 -9.79 11.70 7.97
N ALA A 100 -8.69 12.43 7.74
CA ALA A 100 -8.67 13.89 7.69
C ALA A 100 -9.09 14.46 6.32
N ARG A 101 -9.49 13.61 5.37
CA ARG A 101 -9.92 14.07 4.04
C ARG A 101 -11.27 14.77 4.16
N GLU A 102 -11.30 16.04 3.75
CA GLU A 102 -12.55 16.78 3.65
C GLU A 102 -13.33 16.35 2.40
N HIS A 103 -14.63 16.13 2.58
CA HIS A 103 -15.55 15.64 1.56
C HIS A 103 -16.67 16.63 1.25
N GLN A 104 -16.75 17.72 2.00
CA GLN A 104 -17.73 18.79 1.83
C GLN A 104 -17.04 20.10 1.45
N VAL A 105 -17.73 20.94 0.68
CA VAL A 105 -17.25 22.30 0.47
C VAL A 105 -17.46 23.08 1.76
N LEU A 106 -16.41 23.75 2.22
CA LEU A 106 -16.46 24.66 3.35
C LEU A 106 -16.32 26.09 2.84
N TYR A 107 -17.31 26.91 3.15
CA TYR A 107 -17.39 28.31 2.78
C TYR A 107 -17.24 29.19 4.01
N ARG A 108 -16.60 30.35 3.84
CA ARG A 108 -16.52 31.39 4.85
C ARG A 108 -17.10 32.68 4.28
N ARG A 109 -18.21 33.14 4.85
CA ARG A 109 -18.90 34.37 4.40
C ARG A 109 -17.97 35.59 4.43
N PRO A 110 -18.20 36.61 3.57
CA PRO A 110 -17.56 37.91 3.69
C PRO A 110 -17.66 38.43 5.12
N HIS A 111 -16.53 38.86 5.67
CA HIS A 111 -16.39 39.35 7.04
C HIS A 111 -16.66 38.33 8.17
N GLY A 112 -16.93 37.05 7.85
CA GLY A 112 -17.10 35.97 8.84
C GLY A 112 -15.78 35.30 9.22
N THR A 113 -15.75 34.66 10.40
CA THR A 113 -14.62 33.86 10.89
C THR A 113 -14.85 32.36 10.83
N ASP A 114 -16.12 31.93 10.82
CA ASP A 114 -16.52 30.53 10.92
C ASP A 114 -16.71 29.89 9.54
N TRP A 115 -16.44 28.58 9.48
CA TRP A 115 -16.71 27.75 8.30
C TRP A 115 -18.12 27.20 8.33
N GLU A 116 -18.77 27.17 7.18
CA GLU A 116 -20.05 26.51 7.00
C GLU A 116 -20.04 25.61 5.77
N PRO A 117 -20.77 24.48 5.79
CA PRO A 117 -20.96 23.66 4.61
C PRO A 117 -21.68 24.45 3.50
N LEU A 118 -21.21 24.29 2.27
CA LEU A 118 -21.87 24.82 1.07
C LEU A 118 -22.05 23.70 0.06
N ASP A 119 -23.10 23.82 -0.75
CA ASP A 119 -23.29 22.96 -1.91
C ASP A 119 -22.19 23.21 -2.96
N LEU A 120 -21.76 22.14 -3.65
CA LEU A 120 -20.66 22.23 -4.61
C LEU A 120 -21.02 23.10 -5.81
N ASP A 121 -22.21 22.93 -6.39
CA ASP A 121 -22.61 23.68 -7.58
C ASP A 121 -22.71 25.17 -7.26
N THR A 122 -23.29 25.50 -6.10
CA THR A 122 -23.35 26.87 -5.59
C THR A 122 -21.95 27.48 -5.41
N ALA A 123 -21.00 26.71 -4.88
CA ALA A 123 -19.62 27.19 -4.69
C ALA A 123 -18.90 27.44 -6.02
N MET A 124 -19.15 26.60 -7.04
CA MET A 124 -18.57 26.75 -8.37
C MET A 124 -19.13 27.95 -9.13
N ASP A 125 -20.40 28.33 -8.92
CA ASP A 125 -21.00 29.53 -9.53
C ASP A 125 -20.46 30.86 -8.94
N MET A 126 -19.78 30.80 -7.80
CA MET A 126 -19.24 31.98 -7.10
C MET A 126 -17.81 32.37 -7.54
N VAL A 127 -17.13 31.56 -8.34
CA VAL A 127 -15.73 31.76 -8.79
C VAL A 127 -15.61 31.95 -10.29
#